data_AF-A0A972H788-F1
#
_entry.id   AF-A0A972H788-F1
#
_cell.length_a   1.000
_cell.length_b   1.000
_cell.length_c   1.000
_cell.angle_alpha   90.00
_cell.angle_beta   90.00
_cell.angle_gamma   90.00
#
_symmetry.space_group_name_H-M   'P 1'
#
loop_
_entity.id
_entity.type
_entity.pdbx_description
1 polymer ?
#
loop_
_entity_poly.entity_id
_entity_poly.type
_entity_poly.pdbx_seq_one_letter_code
_entity_poly.pdbx_strand_id
1 'polypeptide(L)'
;MKAEAVARRPQVAEPGDSTTIRGLRERLSKTRSVLGQQLSDLIGRGTLDDSFWIDLEDSLVAADVGVSVATEAVRNVRSTTPETGEEARDGLVTHLTSLFAGRERGLNLGRKLSVVLVVGVNGSGKTTTIAKIAAQLGDQGKTVVLGAADTFRAAAADQLKTWADRLGIEIAMGEEGADPASVAFSAVRLGQSKGADVVIVDTAGRLQNKANLMNELAKVQRVIAREAGAVDEVLLVIDGTTGQNALTQAKAFNEVAGVTGIVVTKLDGTARGGVAIAVEQQLDTPIKYIGVGEQVADLVAFSPEDFVDALIGA
;
A
#
# COMPACT_ATOMS: atom_id res chain seq x y z
N MET A 1 -47.80 12.41 16.82
CA MET A 1 -46.54 11.71 17.19
C MET A 1 -46.30 10.64 16.15
N LYS A 2 -45.36 10.84 15.23
CA LYS A 2 -44.87 9.81 14.31
C LYS A 2 -43.47 9.43 14.78
N ALA A 3 -43.27 8.17 15.17
CA ALA A 3 -41.97 7.65 15.54
C ALA A 3 -41.16 7.36 14.27
N GLU A 4 -39.99 7.99 14.17
CA GLU A 4 -39.01 7.72 13.12
C GLU A 4 -38.37 6.35 13.34
N ALA A 5 -38.37 5.54 12.28
CA ALA A 5 -37.65 4.27 12.25
C ALA A 5 -36.15 4.56 12.12
N VAL A 6 -35.41 4.35 13.20
CA VAL A 6 -33.94 4.36 13.19
C VAL A 6 -33.45 3.20 12.33
N ALA A 7 -32.90 3.51 11.16
CA ALA A 7 -32.24 2.53 10.31
C ALA A 7 -31.04 1.92 11.05
N ARG A 8 -31.10 0.61 11.33
CA ARG A 8 -29.99 -0.14 11.90
C ARG A 8 -28.82 -0.13 10.91
N ARG A 9 -27.68 0.42 11.33
CA ARG A 9 -26.41 0.25 10.60
C ARG A 9 -26.08 -1.26 10.53
N PRO A 10 -25.49 -1.74 9.43
CA PRO A 10 -25.01 -3.12 9.37
C PRO A 10 -23.99 -3.34 10.49
N GLN A 11 -24.19 -4.36 11.32
CA GLN A 11 -23.13 -4.86 12.20
C GLN A 11 -22.05 -5.46 11.30
N VAL A 12 -20.88 -4.83 11.26
CA VAL A 12 -19.66 -5.45 10.75
C VAL A 12 -19.18 -6.41 11.83
N ALA A 13 -18.85 -7.64 11.42
CA ALA A 13 -18.44 -8.72 12.33
C ALA A 13 -17.25 -8.29 13.21
N GLU A 14 -17.18 -8.84 14.42
CA GLU A 14 -16.00 -8.74 15.30
C GLU A 14 -14.71 -9.07 14.53
N PRO A 15 -13.54 -8.51 14.91
CA PRO A 15 -12.28 -8.75 14.21
C PRO A 15 -11.97 -10.26 14.22
N GLY A 16 -12.32 -10.91 13.11
CA GLY A 16 -12.07 -12.32 12.90
C GLY A 16 -10.61 -12.56 12.54
N ASP A 17 -10.26 -13.84 12.42
CA ASP A 17 -8.94 -14.41 12.12
C ASP A 17 -8.20 -13.83 10.89
N SER A 18 -8.85 -12.90 10.15
CA SER A 18 -8.36 -12.21 8.95
C SER A 18 -7.28 -11.17 9.18
N THR A 19 -7.11 -10.65 10.41
CA THR A 19 -5.98 -9.78 10.79
C THR A 19 -4.81 -10.54 11.41
N THR A 20 -4.93 -11.86 11.56
CA THR A 20 -3.90 -12.74 12.12
C THR A 20 -2.91 -13.17 11.02
N ILE A 21 -1.65 -13.44 11.39
CA ILE A 21 -0.60 -14.06 10.54
C ILE A 21 -1.14 -15.21 9.68
N ARG A 22 -2.04 -16.05 10.24
CA ARG A 22 -2.66 -17.16 9.52
C ARG A 22 -3.48 -16.71 8.31
N GLY A 23 -4.27 -15.64 8.45
CA GLY A 23 -5.05 -15.07 7.35
C GLY A 23 -4.17 -14.45 6.26
N LEU A 24 -3.05 -13.81 6.65
CA LEU A 24 -2.09 -13.27 5.67
C LEU A 24 -1.38 -14.37 4.89
N ARG A 25 -0.95 -15.44 5.57
CA ARG A 25 -0.31 -16.62 4.94
C ARG A 25 -1.22 -17.29 3.91
N GLU A 26 -2.51 -17.45 4.20
CA GLU A 26 -3.47 -18.03 3.25
C GLU A 26 -3.66 -17.14 2.01
N ARG A 27 -3.68 -15.81 2.20
CA ARG A 27 -3.92 -14.84 1.12
C ARG A 27 -2.69 -14.59 0.24
N LEU A 28 -1.48 -14.74 0.80
CA LEU A 28 -0.21 -14.70 0.06
C LEU A 28 0.22 -16.08 -0.47
N SER A 29 -0.66 -17.09 -0.42
CA SER A 29 -0.36 -18.48 -0.81
C SER A 29 0.26 -18.63 -2.20
N LYS A 30 -0.12 -17.81 -3.19
CA LYS A 30 0.49 -17.84 -4.52
C LYS A 30 1.94 -17.36 -4.53
N THR A 31 2.25 -16.29 -3.79
CA THR A 31 3.63 -15.79 -3.62
C THR A 31 4.51 -16.83 -2.93
N ARG A 32 3.98 -17.40 -1.84
CA ARG A 32 4.64 -18.48 -1.11
C ARG A 32 4.87 -19.73 -1.97
N SER A 33 3.92 -20.09 -2.82
CA SER A 33 3.98 -21.36 -3.58
C SER A 33 5.19 -21.49 -4.50
N VAL A 34 5.77 -20.37 -4.96
CA VAL A 34 6.93 -20.41 -5.86
C VAL A 34 8.22 -20.26 -5.07
N LEU A 35 8.35 -19.21 -4.27
CA LEU A 35 9.59 -18.93 -3.54
C LEU A 35 9.77 -19.81 -2.32
N GLY A 36 8.73 -19.97 -1.51
CA GLY A 36 8.76 -20.86 -0.36
C GLY A 36 9.06 -22.31 -0.78
N GLN A 37 8.50 -22.76 -1.91
CA GLN A 37 8.80 -24.10 -2.45
C GLN A 37 10.24 -24.21 -2.96
N GLN A 38 10.71 -23.26 -3.78
CA GLN A 38 12.08 -23.25 -4.27
C GLN A 38 13.10 -23.22 -3.13
N LEU A 39 12.85 -22.38 -2.12
CA LEU A 39 13.69 -22.31 -0.92
C LEU A 39 13.62 -23.60 -0.12
N SER A 40 12.44 -24.19 0.08
CA SER A 40 12.30 -25.47 0.79
C SER A 40 13.05 -26.60 0.09
N ASP A 41 12.96 -26.67 -1.24
CA ASP A 41 13.68 -27.64 -2.05
C ASP A 41 15.20 -27.44 -1.97
N LEU A 42 15.67 -26.18 -1.96
CA LEU A 42 17.08 -25.84 -1.81
C LEU A 42 17.60 -26.19 -0.42
N ILE A 43 16.85 -25.86 0.63
CA ILE A 43 17.17 -26.16 2.03
C ILE A 43 17.23 -27.67 2.25
N GLY A 44 16.31 -28.43 1.65
CA GLY A 44 16.24 -29.89 1.74
C GLY A 44 17.45 -30.63 1.13
N ARG A 45 18.26 -29.98 0.29
CA ARG A 45 19.50 -30.59 -0.26
C ARG A 45 20.59 -30.79 0.79
N GLY A 46 20.54 -30.06 1.92
CA GLY A 46 21.42 -30.24 3.07
C GLY A 46 22.88 -29.76 2.90
N THR A 47 23.35 -29.49 1.69
CA THR A 47 24.71 -28.99 1.42
C THR A 47 24.71 -27.52 1.04
N LEU A 48 25.43 -26.69 1.81
CA LEU A 48 25.59 -25.24 1.58
C LEU A 48 26.84 -24.93 0.72
N ASP A 49 26.93 -25.55 -0.46
CA ASP A 49 28.02 -25.29 -1.41
C ASP A 49 27.80 -23.98 -2.21
N ASP A 50 28.72 -23.66 -3.11
CA ASP A 50 28.58 -22.45 -3.95
C ASP A 50 27.33 -22.48 -4.83
N SER A 51 26.84 -23.66 -5.21
CA SER A 51 25.62 -23.79 -6.03
C SER A 51 24.37 -23.43 -5.24
N PHE A 52 24.29 -23.80 -3.96
CA PHE A 52 23.21 -23.40 -3.06
C PHE A 52 23.07 -21.88 -2.98
N TRP A 53 24.19 -21.16 -2.83
CA TRP A 53 24.16 -19.71 -2.69
C TRP A 53 23.76 -18.99 -3.98
N ILE A 54 24.17 -19.51 -5.14
CA ILE A 54 23.75 -19.01 -6.45
C ILE A 54 22.25 -19.24 -6.65
N ASP A 55 21.77 -20.47 -6.40
CA ASP A 55 20.36 -20.82 -6.55
C ASP A 55 19.46 -20.00 -5.59
N LEU A 56 19.96 -19.71 -4.39
CA LEU A 56 19.28 -18.86 -3.41
C LEU A 56 19.14 -17.42 -3.92
N GLU A 57 20.22 -16.86 -4.46
CA GLU A 57 20.21 -15.51 -5.05
C GLU A 57 19.25 -15.43 -6.24
N ASP A 58 19.33 -16.40 -7.16
CA ASP A 58 18.46 -16.47 -8.34
C ASP A 58 16.97 -16.57 -7.95
N SER A 59 16.66 -17.33 -6.90
CA SER A 59 15.30 -17.44 -6.37
C SER A 59 14.79 -16.09 -5.84
N LEU A 60 15.61 -15.34 -5.10
CA LEU A 60 15.27 -13.99 -4.62
C LEU A 60 15.13 -12.98 -5.78
N VAL A 61 15.92 -13.11 -6.83
CA VAL A 61 15.76 -12.25 -8.02
C VAL A 61 14.46 -12.57 -8.75
N ALA A 62 14.14 -13.86 -8.93
CA ALA A 62 12.87 -14.30 -9.53
C ALA A 62 11.63 -13.84 -8.74
N ALA A 63 11.78 -13.63 -7.43
CA ALA A 63 10.79 -13.05 -6.53
C ALA A 63 10.49 -11.56 -6.75
N ASP A 64 11.26 -10.87 -7.59
CA ASP A 64 11.31 -9.41 -7.68
C ASP A 64 11.88 -8.69 -6.42
N VAL A 65 12.67 -9.37 -5.57
CA VAL A 65 13.41 -8.69 -4.45
C VAL A 65 14.43 -7.68 -4.99
N GLY A 66 14.88 -7.88 -6.23
CA GLY A 66 15.84 -7.03 -6.92
C GLY A 66 17.28 -7.49 -6.69
N VAL A 67 18.10 -7.39 -7.74
CA VAL A 67 19.47 -7.96 -7.78
C VAL A 67 20.32 -7.47 -6.62
N SER A 68 20.41 -6.14 -6.42
CA SER A 68 21.26 -5.58 -5.36
C SER A 68 20.89 -6.08 -3.97
N VAL A 69 19.58 -6.15 -3.66
CA VAL A 69 19.09 -6.58 -2.35
C VAL A 69 19.29 -8.09 -2.18
N ALA A 70 19.04 -8.88 -3.22
CA ALA A 70 19.26 -10.32 -3.21
C ALA A 70 20.74 -10.66 -2.97
N THR A 71 21.66 -10.06 -3.74
CA THR A 71 23.10 -10.27 -3.59
C THR A 71 23.58 -9.92 -2.18
N GLU A 72 23.11 -8.79 -1.64
CA GLU A 72 23.48 -8.34 -0.30
C GLU A 72 22.92 -9.26 0.79
N ALA A 73 21.66 -9.69 0.65
CA ALA A 73 21.03 -10.60 1.59
C ALA A 73 21.77 -11.95 1.66
N VAL A 74 22.05 -12.55 0.50
CA VAL A 74 22.79 -13.81 0.40
C VAL A 74 24.19 -13.68 0.99
N ARG A 75 24.90 -12.59 0.68
CA ARG A 75 26.23 -12.32 1.26
C ARG A 75 26.18 -12.21 2.78
N ASN A 76 25.21 -11.49 3.33
CA ASN A 76 25.05 -11.34 4.78
C ASN A 76 24.82 -12.69 5.44
N VAL A 77 23.86 -13.48 4.94
CA VAL A 77 23.56 -14.82 5.48
C VAL A 77 24.78 -15.72 5.40
N ARG A 78 25.44 -15.79 4.24
CA ARG A 78 26.66 -16.61 4.05
C ARG A 78 27.78 -16.23 5.02
N SER A 79 27.91 -14.95 5.36
CA SER A 79 28.93 -14.46 6.30
C SER A 79 28.69 -14.91 7.76
N THR A 80 27.46 -15.29 8.11
CA THR A 80 27.12 -15.86 9.43
C THR A 80 27.51 -17.33 9.57
N THR A 81 28.06 -17.94 8.52
CA THR A 81 28.50 -19.34 8.47
C THR A 81 27.45 -20.33 9.00
N PRO A 82 26.22 -20.34 8.44
CA PRO A 82 25.21 -21.29 8.87
C PRO A 82 25.67 -22.73 8.58
N GLU A 83 25.36 -23.65 9.49
CA GLU A 83 25.68 -25.07 9.38
C GLU A 83 24.60 -25.84 8.62
N THR A 84 23.36 -25.31 8.58
CA THR A 84 22.20 -25.95 7.95
C THR A 84 21.44 -25.00 7.03
N GLY A 85 20.66 -25.56 6.10
CA GLY A 85 19.76 -24.76 5.26
C GLY A 85 18.67 -24.05 6.07
N GLU A 86 18.24 -24.62 7.21
CA GLU A 86 17.30 -23.99 8.13
C GLU A 86 17.90 -22.73 8.76
N GLU A 87 19.15 -22.81 9.24
CA GLU A 87 19.87 -21.64 9.77
C GLU A 87 20.08 -20.58 8.68
N ALA A 88 20.38 -20.98 7.44
CA ALA A 88 20.49 -20.04 6.32
C ALA A 88 19.15 -19.33 6.04
N ARG A 89 18.03 -20.06 6.11
CA ARG A 89 16.69 -19.50 5.94
C ARG A 89 16.35 -18.52 7.06
N ASP A 90 16.59 -18.89 8.31
CA ASP A 90 16.28 -18.04 9.46
C ASP A 90 17.15 -16.77 9.47
N GLY A 91 18.43 -16.89 9.07
CA GLY A 91 19.30 -15.75 8.82
C GLY A 91 18.77 -14.84 7.71
N LEU A 92 18.23 -15.41 6.62
CA LEU A 92 17.64 -14.66 5.52
C LEU A 92 16.37 -13.92 5.95
N VAL A 93 15.47 -14.59 6.66
CA VAL A 93 14.24 -13.98 7.23
C VAL A 93 14.63 -12.82 8.15
N THR A 94 15.60 -13.03 9.03
CA THR A 94 16.10 -12.00 9.95
C THR A 94 16.65 -10.80 9.19
N HIS A 95 17.52 -11.04 8.20
CA HIS A 95 18.13 -9.98 7.42
C HIS A 95 17.08 -9.18 6.62
N LEU A 96 16.20 -9.85 5.88
CA LEU A 96 15.19 -9.18 5.07
C LEU A 96 14.16 -8.43 5.92
N THR A 97 13.81 -8.95 7.11
CA THR A 97 12.97 -8.23 8.08
C THR A 97 13.68 -6.97 8.56
N SER A 98 14.99 -7.03 8.83
CA SER A 98 15.76 -5.87 9.31
C SER A 98 15.82 -4.71 8.31
N LEU A 99 15.65 -4.97 7.00
CA LEU A 99 15.60 -3.93 5.97
C LEU A 99 14.42 -2.97 6.18
N PHE A 100 13.39 -3.40 6.88
CA PHE A 100 12.19 -2.63 7.19
C PHE A 100 12.25 -1.91 8.55
N ALA A 101 13.34 -2.05 9.31
CA ALA A 101 13.43 -1.51 10.66
C ALA A 101 13.51 0.03 10.69
N GLY A 102 13.14 0.61 11.83
CA GLY A 102 13.37 2.04 12.11
C GLY A 102 12.42 3.03 11.40
N ARG A 103 11.30 2.57 10.86
CA ARG A 103 10.34 3.44 10.14
C ARG A 103 8.96 3.44 10.79
N GLU A 104 8.34 4.61 10.86
CA GLU A 104 6.95 4.77 11.31
C GLU A 104 5.99 4.38 10.17
N ARG A 105 5.17 3.35 10.41
CA ARG A 105 4.28 2.77 9.39
C ARG A 105 2.81 3.19 9.53
N GLY A 106 2.45 3.85 10.63
CA GLY A 106 1.11 4.41 10.82
C GLY A 106 0.83 5.54 9.84
N LEU A 107 -0.45 5.83 9.56
CA LEU A 107 -0.81 7.04 8.82
C LEU A 107 -0.52 8.27 9.68
N ASN A 108 0.04 9.30 9.06
CA ASN A 108 0.31 10.58 9.72
C ASN A 108 -1.02 11.35 9.87
N LEU A 109 -1.73 11.11 10.97
CA LEU A 109 -3.07 11.68 11.22
C LEU A 109 -3.14 12.49 12.53
N GLY A 110 -2.05 13.19 12.86
CA GLY A 110 -1.88 13.87 14.15
C GLY A 110 -2.55 15.25 14.26
N ARG A 111 -3.09 15.79 13.16
CA ARG A 111 -3.75 17.11 13.16
C ARG A 111 -5.25 16.96 13.45
N LYS A 112 -5.88 18.08 13.84
CA LYS A 112 -7.34 18.14 14.04
C LYS A 112 -8.13 17.74 12.79
N LEU A 113 -7.62 18.15 11.62
CA LEU A 113 -8.05 17.68 10.32
C LEU A 113 -6.77 17.31 9.58
N SER A 114 -6.58 16.02 9.32
CA SER A 114 -5.45 15.52 8.53
C SER A 114 -5.90 15.25 7.09
N VAL A 115 -5.06 15.63 6.12
CA VAL A 115 -5.34 15.43 4.70
C VAL A 115 -4.39 14.41 4.11
N VAL A 116 -4.97 13.33 3.58
CA VAL A 116 -4.27 12.26 2.88
C VAL A 116 -4.47 12.41 1.38
N LEU A 117 -3.38 12.60 0.64
CA LEU A 117 -3.38 12.62 -0.82
C LEU A 117 -2.96 11.25 -1.34
N VAL A 118 -3.78 10.63 -2.19
CA VAL A 118 -3.48 9.30 -2.75
C VAL A 118 -3.08 9.43 -4.21
N VAL A 119 -1.88 8.95 -4.54
CA VAL A 119 -1.25 9.04 -5.87
C VAL A 119 -0.82 7.67 -6.39
N GLY A 120 -0.49 7.59 -7.67
CA GLY A 120 -0.09 6.34 -8.33
C GLY A 120 -0.72 6.18 -9.71
N VAL A 121 -0.29 5.18 -10.46
CA VAL A 121 -0.74 4.99 -11.85
C VAL A 121 -2.18 4.49 -11.94
N ASN A 122 -2.77 4.60 -13.12
CA ASN A 122 -4.08 4.00 -13.38
C ASN A 122 -4.02 2.47 -13.24
N GLY A 123 -5.06 1.89 -12.65
CA GLY A 123 -5.15 0.45 -12.43
C GLY A 123 -4.37 -0.07 -11.21
N SER A 124 -3.61 0.77 -10.50
CA SER A 124 -2.86 0.36 -9.30
C SER A 124 -3.73 0.16 -8.05
N GLY A 125 -5.04 0.38 -8.14
CA GLY A 125 -5.96 0.17 -7.03
C GLY A 125 -6.25 1.39 -6.13
N LYS A 126 -5.81 2.61 -6.50
CA LYS A 126 -6.02 3.85 -5.71
C LYS A 126 -7.43 4.01 -5.12
N THR A 127 -8.45 4.09 -5.97
CA THR A 127 -9.84 4.32 -5.58
C THR A 127 -10.35 3.24 -4.62
N THR A 128 -9.99 1.98 -4.87
CA THR A 128 -10.30 0.85 -3.98
C THR A 128 -9.57 1.00 -2.65
N THR A 129 -8.26 1.30 -2.64
CA THR A 129 -7.48 1.54 -1.43
C THR A 129 -8.05 2.68 -0.59
N ILE A 130 -8.47 3.78 -1.21
CA ILE A 130 -9.13 4.92 -0.54
C ILE A 130 -10.37 4.45 0.20
N ALA A 131 -11.25 3.70 -0.47
CA ALA A 131 -12.47 3.18 0.15
C ALA A 131 -12.17 2.26 1.34
N LYS A 132 -11.14 1.41 1.24
CA LYS A 132 -10.73 0.50 2.31
C LYS A 132 -10.15 1.26 3.52
N ILE A 133 -9.27 2.23 3.29
CA ILE A 133 -8.74 3.10 4.36
C ILE A 133 -9.87 3.88 5.02
N ALA A 134 -10.79 4.44 4.24
CA ALA A 134 -11.91 5.21 4.76
C ALA A 134 -12.83 4.36 5.67
N ALA A 135 -13.10 3.11 5.28
CA ALA A 135 -13.84 2.16 6.10
C ALA A 135 -13.11 1.85 7.42
N GLN A 136 -11.81 1.53 7.37
CA GLN A 136 -11.01 1.23 8.56
C GLN A 136 -10.93 2.41 9.53
N LEU A 137 -10.78 3.64 9.02
CA LEU A 137 -10.81 4.84 9.86
C LEU A 137 -12.19 5.05 10.48
N GLY A 138 -13.26 4.79 9.73
CA GLY A 138 -14.64 4.80 10.24
C GLY A 138 -14.85 3.78 11.37
N ASP A 139 -14.32 2.56 11.23
CA ASP A 139 -14.37 1.52 12.26
C ASP A 139 -13.56 1.90 13.52
N GLN A 140 -12.52 2.72 13.36
CA GLN A 140 -11.77 3.35 14.46
C GLN A 140 -12.49 4.57 15.07
N GLY A 141 -13.71 4.88 14.63
CA GLY A 141 -14.51 5.99 15.11
C GLY A 141 -14.13 7.36 14.55
N LYS A 142 -13.24 7.43 13.54
CA LYS A 142 -12.87 8.67 12.87
C LYS A 142 -13.92 9.06 11.84
N THR A 143 -14.21 10.36 11.76
CA THR A 143 -15.06 10.94 10.72
C THR A 143 -14.21 11.23 9.49
N VAL A 144 -14.59 10.65 8.35
CA VAL A 144 -13.85 10.77 7.08
C VAL A 144 -14.66 11.57 6.07
N VAL A 145 -13.98 12.32 5.22
CA VAL A 145 -14.53 12.95 4.00
C VAL A 145 -13.67 12.56 2.81
N LEU A 146 -14.29 12.29 1.66
CA LEU A 146 -13.60 11.94 0.42
C LEU A 146 -13.57 13.10 -0.58
N GLY A 147 -12.52 13.16 -1.40
CA GLY A 147 -12.42 14.07 -2.54
C GLY A 147 -12.12 13.31 -3.83
N ALA A 148 -13.02 13.36 -4.81
CA ALA A 148 -12.87 12.69 -6.10
C ALA A 148 -12.11 13.56 -7.12
N ALA A 149 -10.81 13.78 -6.91
CA ALA A 149 -10.01 14.65 -7.79
C ALA A 149 -9.41 13.93 -9.01
N ASP A 150 -9.71 12.64 -9.27
CA ASP A 150 -9.52 12.00 -10.60
C ASP A 150 -10.65 12.46 -11.56
N THR A 151 -10.62 13.75 -11.94
CA THR A 151 -11.69 14.39 -12.72
C THR A 151 -11.70 14.01 -14.21
N PHE A 152 -10.64 13.36 -14.69
CA PHE A 152 -10.52 12.88 -16.08
C PHE A 152 -11.20 11.53 -16.33
N ARG A 153 -11.63 10.85 -15.28
CA ARG A 153 -12.25 9.53 -15.36
C ARG A 153 -13.58 9.58 -14.62
N ALA A 154 -14.65 9.94 -15.32
CA ALA A 154 -16.01 9.94 -14.74
C ALA A 154 -16.33 8.64 -13.99
N ALA A 155 -16.00 7.49 -14.60
CA ALA A 155 -16.20 6.17 -13.98
C ALA A 155 -15.42 5.98 -12.65
N ALA A 156 -14.25 6.61 -12.48
CA ALA A 156 -13.50 6.53 -11.22
C ALA A 156 -14.17 7.36 -10.12
N ALA A 157 -14.63 8.57 -10.46
CA ALA A 157 -15.39 9.41 -9.53
C ALA A 157 -16.71 8.74 -9.12
N ASP A 158 -17.45 8.15 -10.06
CA ASP A 158 -18.70 7.40 -9.79
C ASP A 158 -18.44 6.15 -8.92
N GLN A 159 -17.33 5.45 -9.17
CA GLN A 159 -16.92 4.32 -8.34
C GLN A 159 -16.63 4.76 -6.90
N LEU A 160 -15.89 5.87 -6.71
CA LEU A 160 -15.60 6.40 -5.38
C LEU A 160 -16.87 6.86 -4.67
N LYS A 161 -17.79 7.51 -5.40
CA LYS A 161 -19.10 7.90 -4.87
C LYS A 161 -19.92 6.70 -4.40
N THR A 162 -19.95 5.62 -5.18
CA THR A 162 -20.65 4.39 -4.79
C THR A 162 -20.10 3.82 -3.49
N TRP A 163 -18.77 3.88 -3.29
CA TRP A 163 -18.15 3.52 -2.02
C TRP A 163 -18.52 4.47 -0.89
N ALA A 164 -18.51 5.78 -1.14
CA ALA A 164 -18.89 6.79 -0.17
C ALA A 164 -20.34 6.58 0.32
N ASP A 165 -21.28 6.37 -0.61
CA ASP A 165 -22.69 6.10 -0.33
C ASP A 165 -22.85 4.81 0.50
N ARG A 166 -22.11 3.74 0.13
CA ARG A 166 -22.14 2.47 0.86
C ARG A 166 -21.61 2.59 2.29
N LEU A 167 -20.60 3.42 2.52
CA LEU A 167 -19.98 3.65 3.82
C LEU A 167 -20.66 4.77 4.62
N GLY A 168 -21.60 5.51 4.03
CA GLY A 168 -22.21 6.69 4.65
C GLY A 168 -21.22 7.84 4.84
N ILE A 169 -20.25 7.97 3.94
CA ILE A 169 -19.18 8.97 3.98
C ILE A 169 -19.50 10.10 2.99
N GLU A 170 -19.27 11.33 3.42
CA GLU A 170 -19.46 12.51 2.58
C GLU A 170 -18.35 12.62 1.53
N ILE A 171 -18.69 13.04 0.32
CA ILE A 171 -17.76 13.15 -0.81
C ILE A 171 -17.89 14.49 -1.54
N ALA A 172 -16.77 15.15 -1.78
CA ALA A 172 -16.67 16.30 -2.67
C ALA A 172 -16.31 15.84 -4.08
N MET A 173 -17.09 16.27 -5.07
CA MET A 173 -16.91 15.94 -6.48
C MET A 173 -17.04 17.20 -7.33
N GLY A 174 -16.34 17.23 -8.47
CA GLY A 174 -16.54 18.24 -9.52
C GLY A 174 -17.24 17.63 -10.74
N GLU A 175 -17.53 18.48 -11.73
CA GLU A 175 -17.94 18.01 -13.06
C GLU A 175 -16.81 17.26 -13.76
N GLU A 176 -17.12 16.45 -14.78
CA GLU A 176 -16.11 15.78 -15.59
C GLU A 176 -15.17 16.80 -16.24
N GLY A 177 -13.86 16.59 -16.11
CA GLY A 177 -12.83 17.52 -16.56
C GLY A 177 -12.65 18.77 -15.70
N ALA A 178 -13.29 18.85 -14.53
CA ALA A 178 -13.04 19.93 -13.57
C ALA A 178 -11.57 19.95 -13.11
N ASP A 179 -11.11 21.11 -12.65
CA ASP A 179 -9.78 21.26 -12.08
C ASP A 179 -9.62 20.43 -10.79
N PRO A 180 -8.72 19.43 -10.74
CA PRO A 180 -8.52 18.57 -9.56
C PRO A 180 -8.23 19.35 -8.27
N ALA A 181 -7.48 20.45 -8.39
CA ALA A 181 -7.17 21.29 -7.25
C ALA A 181 -8.42 21.98 -6.66
N SER A 182 -9.42 22.27 -7.50
CA SER A 182 -10.70 22.84 -7.07
C SER A 182 -11.57 21.80 -6.34
N VAL A 183 -11.52 20.52 -6.76
CA VAL A 183 -12.17 19.42 -6.04
C VAL A 183 -11.49 19.17 -4.70
N ALA A 184 -10.16 19.14 -4.66
CA ALA A 184 -9.39 19.00 -3.42
C ALA A 184 -9.68 20.14 -2.42
N PHE A 185 -9.76 21.38 -2.89
CA PHE A 185 -10.20 22.53 -2.09
C PHE A 185 -11.58 22.29 -1.46
N SER A 186 -12.54 21.85 -2.28
CA SER A 186 -13.91 21.58 -1.85
C SER A 186 -13.98 20.45 -0.81
N ALA A 187 -13.17 19.40 -0.99
CA ALA A 187 -13.06 18.30 -0.03
C ALA A 187 -12.55 18.76 1.34
N VAL A 188 -11.51 19.60 1.36
CA VAL A 188 -10.98 20.16 2.61
C VAL A 188 -12.01 21.06 3.30
N ARG A 189 -12.68 21.94 2.54
CA ARG A 189 -13.75 22.80 3.07
C ARG A 189 -14.91 21.99 3.65
N LEU A 190 -15.31 20.92 2.97
CA LEU A 190 -16.33 20.01 3.46
C LEU A 190 -15.89 19.33 4.76
N GLY A 191 -14.66 18.81 4.81
CA GLY A 191 -14.05 18.24 6.03
C GLY A 191 -14.05 19.21 7.21
N GLN A 192 -13.61 20.46 6.99
CA GLN A 192 -13.66 21.53 8.00
C GLN A 192 -15.10 21.79 8.49
N SER A 193 -16.07 21.90 7.56
CA SER A 193 -17.47 22.21 7.90
C SER A 193 -18.17 21.10 8.69
N LYS A 194 -17.79 19.84 8.42
CA LYS A 194 -18.33 18.66 9.10
C LYS A 194 -17.58 18.34 10.40
N GLY A 195 -16.48 19.03 10.68
CA GLY A 195 -15.59 18.69 11.79
C GLY A 195 -14.98 17.30 11.63
N ALA A 196 -14.67 16.90 10.40
CA ALA A 196 -14.07 15.60 10.10
C ALA A 196 -12.64 15.49 10.66
N ASP A 197 -12.22 14.28 10.99
CA ASP A 197 -10.86 13.98 11.43
C ASP A 197 -9.92 13.85 10.23
N VAL A 198 -10.40 13.27 9.12
CA VAL A 198 -9.58 12.94 7.95
C VAL A 198 -10.27 13.30 6.65
N VAL A 199 -9.53 13.92 5.71
CA VAL A 199 -9.93 14.06 4.31
C VAL A 199 -9.00 13.20 3.45
N ILE A 200 -9.55 12.33 2.61
CA ILE A 200 -8.78 11.51 1.67
C ILE A 200 -9.10 11.94 0.23
N VAL A 201 -8.08 12.33 -0.53
CA VAL A 201 -8.22 12.87 -1.89
C VAL A 201 -7.67 11.86 -2.90
N ASP A 202 -8.53 11.38 -3.81
CA ASP A 202 -8.14 10.59 -4.98
C ASP A 202 -7.56 11.49 -6.07
N THR A 203 -6.62 10.99 -6.87
CA THR A 203 -5.97 11.76 -7.94
C THR A 203 -5.88 10.97 -9.24
N ALA A 204 -5.68 11.67 -10.35
CA ALA A 204 -5.42 11.04 -11.64
C ALA A 204 -4.08 10.26 -11.65
N GLY A 205 -3.99 9.19 -12.46
CA GLY A 205 -2.81 8.32 -12.54
C GLY A 205 -2.18 8.17 -13.93
N ARG A 206 -2.36 9.13 -14.83
CA ARG A 206 -1.92 9.06 -16.24
C ARG A 206 -0.44 9.42 -16.41
N LEU A 207 0.48 8.49 -16.10
CA LEU A 207 1.93 8.74 -16.11
C LEU A 207 2.55 8.95 -17.51
N GLN A 208 1.86 8.56 -18.59
CA GLN A 208 2.33 8.75 -19.98
C GLN A 208 2.57 10.23 -20.35
N ASN A 209 2.03 11.18 -19.57
CA ASN A 209 2.30 12.60 -19.72
C ASN A 209 2.88 13.15 -18.39
N LYS A 210 4.06 12.65 -18.01
CA LYS A 210 4.71 12.90 -16.70
C LYS A 210 4.68 14.37 -16.32
N ALA A 211 5.09 15.29 -17.20
CA ALA A 211 5.16 16.73 -16.87
C ALA A 211 3.79 17.32 -16.46
N ASN A 212 2.73 17.00 -17.20
CA ASN A 212 1.39 17.54 -16.90
C ASN A 212 0.82 16.97 -15.60
N LEU A 213 0.93 15.65 -15.41
CA LEU A 213 0.47 15.00 -14.17
C LEU A 213 1.20 15.58 -12.94
N MET A 214 2.51 15.78 -13.06
CA MET A 214 3.35 16.28 -11.96
C MET A 214 3.02 17.74 -11.61
N ASN A 215 2.75 18.59 -12.61
CA ASN A 215 2.29 19.97 -12.39
C ASN A 215 0.92 20.02 -11.71
N GLU A 216 0.01 19.12 -12.09
CA GLU A 216 -1.32 19.01 -11.51
C GLU A 216 -1.26 18.56 -10.04
N LEU A 217 -0.47 17.53 -9.73
CA LEU A 217 -0.26 17.06 -8.36
C LEU A 217 0.35 18.16 -7.48
N ALA A 218 1.37 18.86 -7.97
CA ALA A 218 1.97 19.99 -7.24
C ALA A 218 0.95 21.12 -7.00
N LYS A 219 0.04 21.38 -7.94
CA LYS A 219 -1.05 22.35 -7.77
C LYS A 219 -2.05 21.89 -6.70
N VAL A 220 -2.46 20.63 -6.72
CA VAL A 220 -3.36 20.03 -5.72
C VAL A 220 -2.76 20.14 -4.33
N GLN A 221 -1.50 19.74 -4.15
CA GLN A 221 -0.81 19.84 -2.86
C GLN A 221 -0.73 21.27 -2.34
N ARG A 222 -0.39 22.25 -3.21
CA ARG A 222 -0.33 23.66 -2.82
C ARG A 222 -1.68 24.19 -2.35
N VAL A 223 -2.76 23.78 -3.00
CA VAL A 223 -4.12 24.20 -2.62
C VAL A 223 -4.54 23.55 -1.30
N ILE A 224 -4.26 22.26 -1.10
CA ILE A 224 -4.50 21.58 0.17
C ILE A 224 -3.69 22.25 1.29
N ALA A 225 -2.39 22.44 1.10
CA ALA A 225 -1.52 23.05 2.11
C ALA A 225 -1.96 24.48 2.48
N ARG A 226 -2.43 25.28 1.51
CA ARG A 226 -2.98 26.61 1.78
C ARG A 226 -4.26 26.56 2.63
N GLU A 227 -5.11 25.57 2.41
CA GLU A 227 -6.44 25.49 3.02
C GLU A 227 -6.46 24.71 4.34
N ALA A 228 -5.75 23.58 4.40
CA ALA A 228 -5.65 22.72 5.56
C ALA A 228 -4.37 22.96 6.38
N GLY A 229 -3.44 23.78 5.90
CA GLY A 229 -2.12 24.04 6.52
C GLY A 229 -1.01 23.09 6.05
N ALA A 230 -1.33 21.84 5.73
CA ALA A 230 -0.39 20.85 5.19
C ALA A 230 -1.14 19.74 4.44
N VAL A 231 -0.40 18.97 3.64
CA VAL A 231 -0.77 17.59 3.28
C VAL A 231 -0.04 16.70 4.28
N ASP A 232 -0.78 16.01 5.14
CA ASP A 232 -0.20 15.21 6.23
C ASP A 232 0.43 13.91 5.72
N GLU A 233 -0.20 13.32 4.70
CA GLU A 233 0.22 12.04 4.13
C GLU A 233 0.06 12.07 2.61
N VAL A 234 1.09 11.61 1.90
CA VAL A 234 1.05 11.33 0.47
C VAL A 234 1.27 9.83 0.28
N LEU A 235 0.18 9.10 0.02
CA LEU A 235 0.21 7.65 -0.19
C LEU A 235 0.39 7.31 -1.67
N LEU A 236 1.49 6.65 -1.99
CA LEU A 236 1.71 6.06 -3.30
C LEU A 236 1.15 4.64 -3.34
N VAL A 237 0.17 4.41 -4.21
CA VAL A 237 -0.40 3.07 -4.44
C VAL A 237 0.24 2.44 -5.66
N ILE A 238 0.91 1.30 -5.45
CA ILE A 238 1.54 0.49 -6.48
C ILE A 238 0.88 -0.87 -6.64
N ASP A 239 1.00 -1.42 -7.85
CA ASP A 239 0.51 -2.76 -8.19
C ASP A 239 1.64 -3.78 -8.03
N GLY A 240 1.52 -4.68 -7.06
CA GLY A 240 2.51 -5.71 -6.77
C GLY A 240 2.69 -6.75 -7.89
N THR A 241 1.76 -6.82 -8.85
CA THR A 241 1.89 -7.71 -10.02
C THR A 241 2.86 -7.17 -11.07
N THR A 242 3.20 -5.87 -11.01
CA THR A 242 3.97 -5.20 -12.05
C THR A 242 5.49 -5.27 -11.88
N GLY A 243 5.97 -5.85 -10.77
CA GLY A 243 7.40 -6.09 -10.51
C GLY A 243 8.25 -4.82 -10.66
N GLN A 244 9.35 -4.90 -11.40
CA GLN A 244 10.25 -3.75 -11.64
C GLN A 244 9.59 -2.50 -12.27
N ASN A 245 8.44 -2.65 -12.94
CA ASN A 245 7.72 -1.48 -13.45
C ASN A 245 7.16 -0.62 -12.31
N ALA A 246 6.75 -1.23 -11.20
CA ALA A 246 6.31 -0.52 -10.01
C ALA A 246 7.41 0.42 -9.49
N LEU A 247 8.67 -0.04 -9.46
CA LEU A 247 9.82 0.74 -8.99
C LEU A 247 10.05 2.00 -9.81
N THR A 248 10.03 1.87 -11.14
CA THR A 248 10.24 3.01 -12.04
C THR A 248 9.15 4.07 -11.87
N GLN A 249 7.89 3.62 -11.72
CA GLN A 249 6.77 4.51 -11.43
C GLN A 249 6.90 5.16 -10.06
N ALA A 250 7.28 4.38 -9.05
CA ALA A 250 7.40 4.84 -7.68
C ALA A 250 8.45 5.96 -7.54
N LYS A 251 9.60 5.82 -8.20
CA LYS A 251 10.63 6.87 -8.26
C LYS A 251 10.08 8.16 -8.87
N ALA A 252 9.37 8.05 -9.99
CA ALA A 252 8.80 9.20 -10.68
C ALA A 252 7.77 9.97 -9.83
N PHE A 253 6.98 9.28 -9.01
CA PHE A 253 6.07 9.94 -8.06
C PHE A 253 6.81 10.50 -6.84
N ASN A 254 7.81 9.78 -6.32
CA ASN A 254 8.54 10.23 -5.13
C ASN A 254 9.29 11.55 -5.37
N GLU A 255 9.92 11.70 -6.54
CA GLU A 255 10.64 12.92 -6.95
C GLU A 255 9.79 14.19 -6.92
N VAL A 256 8.47 14.08 -7.14
CA VAL A 256 7.60 15.24 -7.35
C VAL A 256 6.57 15.41 -6.24
N ALA A 257 5.96 14.31 -5.81
CA ALA A 257 4.85 14.35 -4.87
C ALA A 257 5.31 14.30 -3.40
N GLY A 258 6.59 14.04 -3.11
CA GLY A 258 7.07 13.90 -1.73
C GLY A 258 6.30 12.80 -0.98
N VAL A 259 6.39 11.57 -1.50
CA VAL A 259 5.64 10.43 -0.97
C VAL A 259 6.08 10.14 0.46
N THR A 260 5.12 9.96 1.37
CA THR A 260 5.38 9.69 2.80
C THR A 260 5.04 8.27 3.21
N GLY A 261 4.29 7.55 2.36
CA GLY A 261 3.88 6.17 2.61
C GLY A 261 3.54 5.43 1.33
N ILE A 262 3.73 4.11 1.35
CA ILE A 262 3.47 3.24 0.21
C ILE A 262 2.36 2.25 0.56
N VAL A 263 1.51 1.97 -0.43
CA VAL A 263 0.53 0.88 -0.39
C VAL A 263 0.81 -0.07 -1.55
N VAL A 264 1.08 -1.34 -1.25
CA VAL A 264 1.31 -2.38 -2.27
C VAL A 264 0.06 -3.23 -2.42
N THR A 265 -0.59 -3.18 -3.57
CA THR A 265 -1.86 -3.90 -3.82
C THR A 265 -1.66 -5.16 -4.65
N LYS A 266 -2.71 -5.99 -4.72
CA LYS A 266 -2.81 -7.20 -5.56
C LYS A 266 -1.74 -8.25 -5.27
N LEU A 267 -1.28 -8.33 -4.02
CA LEU A 267 -0.28 -9.32 -3.63
C LEU A 267 -0.85 -10.75 -3.63
N ASP A 268 -2.17 -10.90 -3.50
CA ASP A 268 -2.90 -12.17 -3.64
C ASP A 268 -2.84 -12.76 -5.07
N GLY A 269 -2.53 -11.93 -6.06
CA GLY A 269 -2.50 -12.30 -7.47
C GLY A 269 -1.14 -12.76 -8.01
N THR A 270 -0.06 -12.67 -7.23
CA THR A 270 1.30 -12.68 -7.80
C THR A 270 2.30 -13.58 -7.07
N ALA A 271 3.27 -14.11 -7.82
CA ALA A 271 4.48 -14.75 -7.29
C ALA A 271 5.59 -13.75 -6.92
N ARG A 272 5.39 -12.47 -7.25
CA ARG A 272 6.41 -11.39 -7.25
C ARG A 272 6.30 -10.49 -6.02
N GLY A 273 6.15 -11.08 -4.84
CA GLY A 273 5.97 -10.31 -3.59
C GLY A 273 7.21 -9.52 -3.20
N GLY A 274 8.41 -9.94 -3.64
CA GLY A 274 9.68 -9.28 -3.32
C GLY A 274 9.76 -7.82 -3.76
N VAL A 275 8.90 -7.39 -4.69
CA VAL A 275 8.79 -5.99 -5.13
C VAL A 275 8.56 -5.02 -3.96
N ALA A 276 7.87 -5.44 -2.89
CA ALA A 276 7.67 -4.62 -1.71
C ALA A 276 9.00 -4.26 -1.02
N ILE A 277 9.91 -5.24 -0.86
CA ILE A 277 11.25 -5.03 -0.30
C ILE A 277 12.01 -4.04 -1.20
N ALA A 278 12.05 -4.31 -2.50
CA ALA A 278 12.78 -3.48 -3.45
C ALA A 278 12.28 -2.03 -3.45
N VAL A 279 10.97 -1.82 -3.38
CA VAL A 279 10.33 -0.51 -3.44
C VAL A 279 10.66 0.32 -2.20
N GLU A 280 10.54 -0.26 -1.01
CA GLU A 280 10.84 0.47 0.22
C GLU A 280 12.32 0.84 0.29
N GLN A 281 13.23 -0.09 -0.04
CA GLN A 281 14.67 0.20 -0.04
C GLN A 281 15.06 1.29 -1.04
N GLN A 282 14.46 1.29 -2.24
CA GLN A 282 14.82 2.26 -3.27
C GLN A 282 14.21 3.64 -3.05
N LEU A 283 13.04 3.74 -2.40
CA LEU A 283 12.38 5.02 -2.14
C LEU A 283 12.68 5.61 -0.76
N ASP A 284 13.29 4.83 0.13
CA ASP A 284 13.50 5.22 1.53
C ASP A 284 12.18 5.65 2.21
N THR A 285 11.06 5.04 1.83
CA THR A 285 9.71 5.44 2.23
C THR A 285 8.93 4.23 2.73
N PRO A 286 8.32 4.27 3.92
CA PRO A 286 7.71 3.11 4.54
C PRO A 286 6.47 2.61 3.79
N ILE A 287 6.37 1.30 3.62
CA ILE A 287 5.11 0.62 3.32
C ILE A 287 4.22 0.68 4.55
N LYS A 288 3.03 1.26 4.39
CA LYS A 288 2.02 1.41 5.45
C LYS A 288 0.97 0.32 5.38
N TYR A 289 0.58 -0.07 4.16
CA TYR A 289 -0.44 -1.09 3.92
C TYR A 289 -0.08 -2.02 2.78
N ILE A 290 -0.67 -3.21 2.82
CA ILE A 290 -0.70 -4.14 1.71
C ILE A 290 -2.13 -4.59 1.40
N GLY A 291 -2.45 -4.69 0.11
CA GLY A 291 -3.71 -5.18 -0.40
C GLY A 291 -3.57 -6.63 -0.86
N VAL A 292 -4.34 -7.52 -0.23
CA VAL A 292 -4.28 -8.98 -0.42
C VAL A 292 -5.64 -9.56 -0.84
N GLY A 293 -6.43 -8.77 -1.59
CA GLY A 293 -7.74 -9.16 -2.09
C GLY A 293 -8.65 -7.96 -2.37
N GLU A 294 -9.91 -8.25 -2.69
CA GLU A 294 -10.90 -7.26 -3.14
C GLU A 294 -11.82 -6.74 -2.02
N GLN A 295 -12.00 -7.50 -0.95
CA GLN A 295 -12.88 -7.13 0.15
C GLN A 295 -12.29 -5.97 0.97
N VAL A 296 -13.15 -5.26 1.70
CA VAL A 296 -12.74 -4.11 2.54
C VAL A 296 -11.69 -4.52 3.57
N ALA A 297 -11.86 -5.69 4.18
CA ALA A 297 -10.92 -6.28 5.13
C ALA A 297 -9.60 -6.74 4.50
N ASP A 298 -9.46 -6.70 3.18
CA ASP A 298 -8.27 -7.20 2.47
C ASP A 298 -7.20 -6.12 2.28
N LEU A 299 -7.35 -4.95 2.91
CA LEU A 299 -6.24 -4.02 3.13
C LEU A 299 -5.76 -4.21 4.55
N VAL A 300 -4.51 -4.63 4.73
CA VAL A 300 -3.94 -4.85 6.06
C VAL A 300 -2.77 -3.92 6.29
N ALA A 301 -2.58 -3.52 7.55
CA ALA A 301 -1.39 -2.78 7.95
C ALA A 301 -0.15 -3.65 7.69
N PHE A 302 0.94 -3.03 7.24
CA PHE A 302 2.15 -3.77 6.91
C PHE A 302 2.93 -4.15 8.18
N SER A 303 3.05 -5.45 8.44
CA SER A 303 4.05 -6.01 9.37
C SER A 303 5.21 -6.57 8.55
N PRO A 304 6.45 -6.08 8.77
CA PRO A 304 7.64 -6.66 8.16
C PRO A 304 7.81 -8.14 8.47
N GLU A 305 7.59 -8.53 9.72
CA GLU A 305 7.75 -9.90 10.19
C GLU A 305 6.77 -10.83 9.47
N ASP A 306 5.48 -10.49 9.48
CA ASP A 306 4.44 -11.29 8.86
C ASP A 306 4.61 -11.36 7.34
N PHE A 307 5.07 -10.26 6.73
CA PHE A 307 5.29 -10.19 5.29
C PHE A 307 6.48 -11.05 4.85
N VAL A 308 7.63 -10.93 5.51
CA VAL A 308 8.83 -11.70 5.17
C VAL A 308 8.61 -13.18 5.48
N ASP A 309 7.96 -13.49 6.61
CA ASP A 309 7.53 -14.85 6.91
C ASP A 309 6.53 -15.37 5.88
N ALA A 310 5.56 -14.59 5.41
CA ALA A 310 4.68 -15.08 4.34
C ALA A 310 5.41 -15.30 2.99
N LEU A 311 6.49 -14.55 2.72
CA LEU A 311 7.27 -14.63 1.48
C LEU A 311 8.24 -15.82 1.46
N ILE A 312 8.85 -16.15 2.61
CA ILE A 312 9.98 -17.10 2.76
C ILE A 312 9.61 -18.28 3.68
N GLY A 313 8.50 -18.14 4.41
CA GLY A 313 8.02 -19.04 5.46
C GLY A 313 7.64 -20.42 4.98
N ALA A 314 7.94 -21.40 5.83
CA ALA A 314 7.59 -22.80 5.65
C ALA A 314 6.08 -23.03 5.57
#